data_AF-A0A7S9NFH2-F1
#
_entry.id   AF-A0A7S9NFH2-F1
#
_cell.length_a   1.000
_cell.length_b   1.000
_cell.length_c   1.000
_cell.angle_alpha   90.00
_cell.angle_beta   90.00
_cell.angle_gamma   90.00
#
_symmetry.space_group_name_H-M   'P 1'
#
loop_
_entity.id
_entity.type
_entity.pdbx_description
1 polymer ?
#
loop_
_entity_poly.entity_id
_entity_poly.type
_entity_poly.pdbx_seq_one_letter_code
_entity_poly.pdbx_strand_id
1 'polypeptide(L)'
;MTTAELKDATIFVMAYSFLKMDSTQDLGLFINKKASKFIDELIEIMSPIVQHYYAFKERIELQITALENKASICKSDFSTTAPQLACDLLYLKFAPNNRKGQRLAPIIAEFYACNKDKIAYILNKSYDTKYSKEAEDSQNLAYFYIENI
;
A
#
# COMPACT_ATOMS: atom_id res chain seq x y z
N MET A 1 -6.66 19.32 6.16
CA MET A 1 -5.91 18.39 5.30
C MET A 1 -5.50 19.09 4.02
N THR A 2 -4.22 19.04 3.66
CA THR A 2 -3.71 19.59 2.40
C THR A 2 -3.98 18.65 1.22
N THR A 3 -3.85 19.12 -0.03
CA THR A 3 -3.97 18.23 -1.20
C THR A 3 -2.91 17.14 -1.20
N ALA A 4 -1.67 17.45 -0.79
CA ALA A 4 -0.59 16.46 -0.71
C ALA A 4 -0.90 15.39 0.33
N GLU A 5 -1.35 15.80 1.52
CA GLU A 5 -1.76 14.88 2.58
C GLU A 5 -2.96 14.02 2.17
N LEU A 6 -3.94 14.57 1.45
CA LEU A 6 -5.05 13.78 0.91
C LEU A 6 -4.54 12.67 -0.02
N LYS A 7 -3.62 12.99 -0.94
CA LYS A 7 -3.04 11.99 -1.85
C LYS A 7 -2.27 10.91 -1.09
N ASP A 8 -1.49 11.29 -0.07
CA ASP A 8 -0.78 10.34 0.78
C ASP A 8 -1.76 9.46 1.58
N ALA A 9 -2.81 10.04 2.14
CA ALA A 9 -3.87 9.33 2.85
C ALA A 9 -4.62 8.36 1.91
N THR A 10 -4.87 8.75 0.66
CA THR A 10 -5.48 7.87 -0.33
C THR A 10 -4.63 6.63 -0.61
N ILE A 11 -3.33 6.80 -0.86
CA ILE A 11 -2.41 5.66 -1.05
C ILE A 11 -2.34 4.81 0.22
N PHE A 12 -2.32 5.44 1.41
CA PHE A 12 -2.30 4.75 2.69
C PHE A 12 -3.53 3.87 2.89
N VAL A 13 -4.73 4.42 2.66
CA VAL A 13 -6.02 3.71 2.82
C VAL A 13 -6.14 2.58 1.79
N MET A 14 -5.71 2.81 0.55
CA MET A 14 -5.70 1.78 -0.48
C MET A 14 -4.77 0.61 -0.11
N ALA A 15 -3.55 0.89 0.36
CA ALA A 15 -2.64 -0.15 0.84
C ALA A 15 -3.23 -0.94 2.03
N TYR A 16 -3.89 -0.25 2.97
CA TYR A 16 -4.61 -0.92 4.08
C TYR A 16 -5.71 -1.86 3.58
N SER A 17 -6.52 -1.42 2.61
CA SER A 17 -7.57 -2.24 2.02
C SER A 17 -7.02 -3.50 1.37
N PHE A 18 -5.91 -3.39 0.62
CA PHE A 18 -5.25 -4.55 0.01
C PHE A 18 -4.70 -5.53 1.05
N LEU A 19 -4.07 -5.05 2.14
CA LEU A 19 -3.64 -5.93 3.22
C LEU A 19 -4.83 -6.65 3.88
N LYS A 20 -5.95 -5.95 4.08
CA LYS A 20 -7.18 -6.54 4.63
C LYS A 20 -7.86 -7.57 3.72
N MET A 21 -7.73 -7.42 2.40
CA MET A 21 -8.27 -8.40 1.45
C MET A 21 -7.58 -9.76 1.59
N ASP A 22 -6.27 -9.76 1.88
CA ASP A 22 -5.47 -10.98 2.01
C ASP A 22 -5.45 -11.56 3.44
N SER A 23 -5.80 -10.75 4.45
CA SER A 23 -5.76 -11.16 5.86
C SER A 23 -6.93 -12.06 6.28
N THR A 24 -7.81 -12.46 5.37
CA THR A 24 -8.84 -13.46 5.67
C THR A 24 -8.18 -14.84 5.75
N GLN A 25 -8.37 -15.56 6.87
CA GLN A 25 -7.72 -16.87 7.09
C GLN A 25 -8.02 -17.91 6.01
N ASP A 26 -9.02 -17.65 5.16
CA ASP A 26 -9.41 -18.47 4.02
C ASP A 26 -8.31 -18.59 2.95
N LEU A 27 -7.36 -17.64 2.89
CA LEU A 27 -6.27 -17.61 1.90
C LEU A 27 -4.98 -18.31 2.39
N GLY A 28 -4.93 -18.73 3.66
CA GLY A 28 -3.77 -19.41 4.26
C GLY A 28 -2.58 -18.48 4.53
N LEU A 29 -1.38 -19.05 4.70
CA LEU A 29 -0.16 -18.27 4.88
C LEU A 29 0.27 -17.66 3.54
N PHE A 30 0.46 -16.34 3.50
CA PHE A 30 0.95 -15.61 2.32
C PHE A 30 2.23 -16.26 1.75
N ILE A 31 3.36 -16.10 2.47
CA ILE A 31 4.65 -16.72 2.11
C ILE A 31 5.10 -17.67 3.20
N ASN A 32 5.09 -17.17 4.44
CA ASN A 32 5.47 -17.90 5.62
C ASN A 32 4.81 -17.25 6.84
N LYS A 33 4.86 -17.95 7.97
CA LYS A 33 4.26 -17.49 9.23
C LYS A 33 4.74 -16.10 9.67
N LYS A 34 6.01 -15.76 9.43
CA LYS A 34 6.56 -14.45 9.82
C LYS A 34 6.03 -13.31 8.95
N ALA A 35 5.96 -13.51 7.64
CA ALA A 35 5.40 -12.53 6.71
C ALA A 35 3.91 -12.29 6.99
N SER A 36 3.14 -13.36 7.18
CA SER A 36 1.72 -13.25 7.54
C SER A 36 1.53 -12.50 8.87
N LYS A 37 2.32 -12.81 9.90
CA LYS A 37 2.26 -12.07 11.17
C LYS A 37 2.55 -10.58 11.00
N PHE A 38 3.51 -10.23 10.14
CA PHE A 38 3.81 -8.81 9.87
C PHE A 38 2.68 -8.11 9.12
N ILE A 39 1.95 -8.81 8.25
CA ILE A 39 0.74 -8.26 7.62
C ILE A 39 -0.30 -7.96 8.69
N ASP A 40 -0.57 -8.90 9.60
CA ASP A 40 -1.52 -8.70 10.71
C ASP A 40 -1.12 -7.50 11.59
N GLU A 41 0.14 -7.44 12.01
CA GLU A 41 0.67 -6.32 12.80
C GLU A 41 0.56 -4.98 12.04
N LEU A 42 0.81 -4.95 10.73
CA LEU A 42 0.64 -3.74 9.93
C LEU A 42 -0.83 -3.30 9.89
N ILE A 43 -1.78 -4.22 9.70
CA ILE A 43 -3.21 -3.91 9.68
C ILE A 43 -3.65 -3.32 11.01
N GLU A 44 -3.22 -3.90 12.13
CA GLU A 44 -3.52 -3.40 13.48
C GLU A 44 -3.00 -1.98 13.68
N ILE A 45 -1.77 -1.70 13.25
CA ILE A 45 -1.16 -0.36 13.37
C ILE A 45 -1.83 0.64 12.42
N MET A 46 -2.18 0.23 11.21
CA MET A 46 -2.79 1.11 10.21
C MET A 46 -4.25 1.48 10.55
N SER A 47 -4.99 0.59 11.19
CA SER A 47 -6.41 0.77 11.54
C SER A 47 -6.74 2.11 12.23
N PRO A 48 -6.08 2.51 13.34
CA PRO A 48 -6.35 3.81 13.96
C PRO A 48 -5.95 5.01 13.08
N ILE A 49 -4.97 4.86 12.20
CA ILE A 49 -4.54 5.93 11.26
C ILE A 49 -5.57 6.08 10.14
N VAL A 50 -6.12 4.97 9.63
CA VAL A 50 -7.26 5.02 8.69
C VAL A 50 -8.46 5.72 9.35
N GLN A 51 -8.74 5.40 10.63
CA GLN A 51 -9.82 6.04 11.38
C GLN A 51 -9.59 7.55 11.58
N HIS A 52 -8.33 7.99 11.72
CA HIS A 52 -7.98 9.42 11.76
C HIS A 52 -8.46 10.18 10.50
N TYR A 53 -8.43 9.52 9.33
CA TYR A 53 -8.87 10.10 8.06
C TYR A 53 -10.37 9.91 7.76
N TYR A 54 -11.15 9.36 8.70
CA TYR A 54 -12.58 9.06 8.49
C TYR A 54 -13.41 10.29 8.07
N ALA A 55 -13.11 11.47 8.61
CA ALA A 55 -13.78 12.71 8.24
C ALA A 55 -13.62 13.10 6.75
N PHE A 56 -12.67 12.47 6.04
CA PHE A 56 -12.40 12.69 4.62
C PHE A 56 -12.66 11.45 3.77
N LYS A 57 -13.33 10.43 4.33
CA LYS A 57 -13.59 9.14 3.70
C LYS A 57 -14.13 9.28 2.27
N GLU A 58 -15.17 10.08 2.07
CA GLU A 58 -15.79 10.26 0.74
C GLU A 58 -14.80 10.79 -0.31
N ARG A 59 -13.92 11.71 0.08
CA ARG A 59 -12.90 12.27 -0.83
C ARG A 59 -11.81 11.26 -1.15
N ILE A 60 -11.44 10.45 -0.17
CA ILE A 60 -10.47 9.36 -0.33
C ILE A 60 -11.06 8.29 -1.26
N GLU A 61 -12.29 7.84 -0.99
CA GLU A 61 -13.00 6.85 -1.81
C GLU A 61 -13.13 7.32 -3.26
N LEU A 62 -13.50 8.58 -3.49
CA LEU A 62 -13.56 9.14 -4.83
C LEU A 62 -12.21 9.07 -5.56
N GLN A 63 -11.09 9.32 -4.87
CA GLN A 63 -9.77 9.21 -5.47
C GLN A 63 -9.36 7.75 -5.73
N ILE A 64 -9.70 6.82 -4.82
CA ILE A 64 -9.48 5.38 -5.02
C ILE A 64 -10.25 4.90 -6.25
N THR A 65 -11.55 5.19 -6.33
CA THR A 65 -12.38 4.81 -7.49
C THR A 65 -11.86 5.43 -8.79
N ALA A 66 -11.40 6.69 -8.76
CA ALA A 66 -10.80 7.30 -9.94
C ALA A 66 -9.51 6.58 -10.39
N LEU A 67 -8.68 6.14 -9.44
CA LEU A 67 -7.47 5.36 -9.73
C LEU A 67 -7.80 3.97 -10.29
N GLU A 68 -8.73 3.25 -9.66
CA GLU A 68 -9.18 1.93 -10.12
C GLU A 68 -9.77 1.99 -11.53
N ASN A 69 -10.59 3.02 -11.82
CA ASN A 69 -11.12 3.24 -13.16
C ASN A 69 -10.03 3.54 -14.20
N LYS A 70 -8.99 4.29 -13.83
CA LYS A 70 -7.85 4.50 -14.73
C LYS A 70 -7.09 3.20 -14.97
N ALA A 71 -6.90 2.39 -13.93
CA ALA A 71 -6.20 1.11 -14.04
C ALA A 71 -6.99 0.12 -14.90
N SER A 72 -8.32 0.05 -14.76
CA SER A 72 -9.17 -0.87 -15.53
C SER A 72 -9.27 -0.54 -17.02
N ILE A 73 -9.10 0.74 -17.39
CA ILE A 73 -9.06 1.19 -18.78
C ILE A 73 -7.64 1.12 -19.37
N CYS A 74 -6.62 0.93 -18.53
CA CYS A 74 -5.26 0.71 -18.99
C CYS A 74 -5.19 -0.61 -19.77
N LYS A 75 -4.55 -0.61 -20.94
CA LYS A 75 -4.39 -1.81 -21.80
C LYS A 75 -3.31 -2.78 -21.29
N SER A 76 -3.02 -2.75 -20.00
CA SER A 76 -1.97 -3.58 -19.38
C SER A 76 -2.65 -4.55 -18.43
N ASP A 77 -2.34 -5.84 -18.60
CA ASP A 77 -2.73 -6.87 -17.64
C ASP A 77 -1.69 -6.88 -16.52
N PHE A 78 -2.13 -6.77 -15.26
CA PHE A 78 -1.27 -6.86 -14.09
C PHE A 78 -1.63 -8.11 -13.29
N SER A 79 -0.64 -8.95 -12.98
CA SER A 79 -0.79 -10.05 -12.03
C SER A 79 0.03 -9.77 -10.78
N THR A 80 -0.64 -9.51 -9.66
CA THR A 80 0.04 -9.30 -8.37
C THR A 80 -0.75 -9.86 -7.20
N THR A 81 -0.08 -10.00 -6.06
CA THR A 81 -0.72 -10.31 -4.79
C THR A 81 -1.05 -9.02 -4.04
N ALA A 82 -2.17 -9.00 -3.32
CA ALA A 82 -2.59 -7.82 -2.58
C ALA A 82 -1.56 -7.35 -1.54
N PRO A 83 -0.89 -8.23 -0.76
CA PRO A 83 0.15 -7.79 0.18
C PRO A 83 1.38 -7.19 -0.50
N GLN A 84 1.77 -7.73 -1.64
CA GLN A 84 2.92 -7.24 -2.42
C GLN A 84 2.63 -5.84 -2.95
N LEU A 85 1.48 -5.66 -3.59
CA LEU A 85 1.03 -4.35 -4.09
C LEU A 85 0.88 -3.32 -2.95
N ALA A 86 0.30 -3.72 -1.82
CA ALA A 86 0.17 -2.85 -0.66
C ALA A 86 1.53 -2.38 -0.15
N CYS A 87 2.49 -3.30 0.00
CA CYS A 87 3.81 -2.96 0.48
C CYS A 87 4.57 -2.10 -0.54
N ASP A 88 4.40 -2.34 -1.85
CA ASP A 88 5.00 -1.53 -2.91
C ASP A 88 4.46 -0.09 -2.87
N LEU A 89 3.15 0.09 -2.72
CA LEU A 89 2.53 1.40 -2.54
C LEU A 89 3.13 2.16 -1.35
N LEU A 90 3.21 1.50 -0.18
CA LEU A 90 3.78 2.11 1.03
C LEU A 90 5.25 2.44 0.85
N TYR A 91 6.04 1.52 0.30
CA TYR A 91 7.48 1.69 0.13
C TYR A 91 7.80 2.81 -0.86
N LEU A 92 7.20 2.76 -2.06
CA LEU A 92 7.48 3.71 -3.14
C LEU A 92 6.96 5.11 -2.83
N LYS A 93 5.76 5.25 -2.23
CA LYS A 93 5.17 6.56 -1.96
C LYS A 93 5.79 7.29 -0.77
N PHE A 94 6.17 6.55 0.27
CA PHE A 94 6.56 7.14 1.57
C PHE A 94 8.07 7.20 1.79
N ALA A 95 8.87 6.49 0.98
CA ALA A 95 10.32 6.62 1.01
C ALA A 95 10.76 8.09 0.79
N PRO A 96 11.56 8.69 1.68
CA PRO A 96 11.96 10.11 1.58
C PRO A 96 12.56 10.50 0.23
N ASN A 97 13.37 9.61 -0.35
CA ASN A 97 14.05 9.84 -1.63
C ASN A 97 13.08 10.02 -2.80
N ASN A 98 11.88 9.44 -2.72
CA ASN A 98 10.90 9.48 -3.80
C ASN A 98 9.99 10.71 -3.74
N ARG A 99 10.07 11.51 -2.66
CA ARG A 99 9.11 12.58 -2.38
C ARG A 99 9.53 13.96 -2.85
N LYS A 100 10.69 14.11 -3.50
CA LYS A 100 11.17 15.38 -4.08
C LYS A 100 11.06 16.59 -3.12
N GLY A 101 11.33 16.37 -1.83
CA GLY A 101 11.24 17.40 -0.78
C GLY A 101 9.87 17.59 -0.12
N GLN A 102 8.82 16.90 -0.58
CA GLN A 102 7.49 16.94 0.06
C GLN A 102 7.49 16.12 1.35
N ARG A 103 7.08 16.75 2.46
CA ARG A 103 6.96 16.08 3.76
C ARG A 103 5.68 15.25 3.83
N LEU A 104 5.73 14.13 4.56
CA LEU A 104 4.55 13.39 4.97
C LEU A 104 3.84 14.13 6.11
N ALA A 105 2.54 13.91 6.24
CA ALA A 105 1.84 14.25 7.47
C ALA A 105 2.48 13.49 8.66
N PRO A 106 2.60 14.09 9.86
CA PRO A 106 3.31 13.49 10.97
C PRO A 106 2.89 12.06 11.31
N ILE A 107 1.59 11.78 11.29
CA ILE A 107 1.04 10.45 11.60
C ILE A 107 1.46 9.37 10.59
N ILE A 108 1.51 9.70 9.29
CA ILE A 108 1.97 8.77 8.24
C ILE A 108 3.51 8.67 8.26
N ALA A 109 4.21 9.77 8.55
CA ALA A 109 5.66 9.78 8.67
C ALA A 109 6.14 8.86 9.79
N GLU A 110 5.51 8.95 10.96
CA GLU A 110 5.79 8.10 12.12
C GLU A 110 5.48 6.63 11.83
N PHE A 111 4.32 6.34 11.23
CA PHE A 111 3.99 4.99 10.78
C PHE A 111 5.10 4.39 9.91
N TYR A 112 5.51 5.11 8.87
CA TYR A 112 6.50 4.61 7.93
C TYR A 112 7.86 4.43 8.60
N ALA A 113 8.30 5.40 9.42
CA ALA A 113 9.57 5.30 10.14
C ALA A 113 9.64 4.06 11.05
N CYS A 114 8.54 3.74 11.74
CA CYS A 114 8.46 2.61 12.66
C CYS A 114 8.27 1.24 11.98
N ASN A 115 7.81 1.21 10.71
CA ASN A 115 7.40 -0.02 10.05
C ASN A 115 8.07 -0.31 8.71
N LYS A 116 8.91 0.60 8.18
CA LYS A 116 9.62 0.43 6.90
C LYS A 116 10.38 -0.90 6.79
N ASP A 117 10.96 -1.41 7.88
CA ASP A 117 11.72 -2.65 7.87
C ASP A 117 10.80 -3.88 7.76
N LYS A 118 9.59 -3.82 8.34
CA LYS A 118 8.57 -4.86 8.16
C LYS A 118 8.04 -4.88 6.72
N ILE A 119 7.76 -3.69 6.17
CA ILE A 119 7.32 -3.51 4.79
C ILE A 119 8.38 -4.06 3.83
N ALA A 120 9.65 -3.67 4.02
CA ALA A 120 10.77 -4.17 3.21
C ALA A 120 10.97 -5.69 3.36
N TYR A 121 10.78 -6.24 4.56
CA TYR A 121 10.84 -7.69 4.76
C TYR A 121 9.77 -8.43 3.96
N ILE A 122 8.51 -7.95 3.98
CA ILE A 122 7.42 -8.57 3.21
C ILE A 122 7.73 -8.49 1.71
N LEU A 123 8.14 -7.33 1.20
CA LEU A 123 8.50 -7.13 -0.21
C LEU A 123 9.62 -8.04 -0.68
N ASN A 124 10.75 -8.02 0.02
CA ASN A 124 11.90 -8.85 -0.35
C ASN A 124 11.51 -10.33 -0.36
N LYS A 125 10.70 -10.77 0.63
CA LYS A 125 10.22 -12.15 0.63
C LYS A 125 9.24 -12.45 -0.49
N SER A 126 8.36 -11.53 -0.89
CA SER A 126 7.51 -11.76 -2.06
C SER A 126 8.34 -11.92 -3.33
N TYR A 127 9.40 -11.13 -3.47
CA TYR A 127 10.25 -11.15 -4.67
C TYR A 127 11.19 -12.36 -4.73
N ASP A 128 11.54 -12.94 -3.58
CA ASP A 128 12.44 -14.11 -3.49
C ASP A 128 11.70 -15.47 -3.51
N THR A 129 10.38 -15.48 -3.70
CA THR A 129 9.56 -16.70 -3.54
C THR A 129 8.69 -17.00 -4.75
N LYS A 130 7.62 -17.78 -4.56
CA LYS A 130 6.66 -18.15 -5.62
C LYS A 130 5.98 -16.96 -6.28
N TYR A 131 6.03 -15.78 -5.64
CA TYR A 131 5.46 -14.52 -6.13
C TYR A 131 6.48 -13.59 -6.83
N SER A 132 7.63 -14.15 -7.22
CA SER A 132 8.70 -13.39 -7.89
C SER A 132 8.28 -12.88 -9.27
N LYS A 133 7.40 -13.60 -9.97
CA LYS A 133 6.94 -13.23 -11.33
C LYS A 133 5.99 -12.04 -11.31
N GLU A 134 5.30 -11.87 -10.19
CA GLU A 134 4.34 -10.82 -9.88
C GLU A 134 5.01 -9.52 -9.43
N ALA A 135 6.32 -9.55 -9.14
CA ALA A 135 7.06 -8.41 -8.61
C ALA A 135 7.09 -7.21 -9.56
N GLU A 136 7.35 -7.45 -10.84
CA GLU A 136 7.42 -6.40 -11.85
C GLU A 136 6.04 -5.74 -12.04
N ASP A 137 5.00 -6.55 -12.21
CA ASP A 137 3.61 -6.06 -12.34
C ASP A 137 3.16 -5.30 -11.09
N SER A 138 3.52 -5.78 -9.90
CA SER A 138 3.24 -5.10 -8.63
C SER A 138 3.83 -3.70 -8.59
N GLN A 139 5.12 -3.57 -8.93
CA GLN A 139 5.79 -2.26 -8.95
C GLN A 139 5.21 -1.35 -10.03
N ASN A 140 4.98 -1.87 -11.23
CA ASN A 140 4.39 -1.12 -12.34
C ASN A 140 3.01 -0.56 -11.97
N LEU A 141 2.17 -1.39 -11.33
CA LEU A 141 0.86 -0.96 -10.86
C LEU A 141 0.94 0.04 -9.71
N ALA A 142 1.88 -0.14 -8.77
CA ALA A 142 2.10 0.82 -7.70
C ALA A 142 2.56 2.19 -8.22
N TYR A 143 3.51 2.22 -9.17
CA TYR A 143 3.92 3.44 -9.85
C TYR A 143 2.75 4.09 -10.59
N PHE A 144 1.97 3.29 -11.32
CA PHE A 144 0.77 3.79 -12.00
C PHE A 144 -0.16 4.53 -11.03
N TYR A 145 -0.48 3.94 -9.87
CA TYR A 145 -1.32 4.60 -8.87
C TYR A 145 -0.67 5.85 -8.29
N ILE A 146 0.62 5.82 -7.98
CA ILE A 146 1.36 6.95 -7.39
C ILE A 146 1.47 8.14 -8.35
N GLU A 147 1.59 7.89 -9.65
CA GLU A 147 1.68 8.93 -10.68
C GLU A 147 0.32 9.52 -11.06
N ASN A 148 -0.76 8.73 -10.90
CA ASN A 148 -2.11 9.12 -11.33
C ASN A 148 -3.00 9.70 -10.22
N ILE A 149 -2.50 9.77 -8.98
CA ILE A 149 -3.18 10.34 -7.81
C ILE A 149 -3.06 11.87 -7.72
#